data_AF-A0A523J8E7-F1
#
_entry.id   AF-A0A523J8E7-F1
#
_cell.length_a   1.000
_cell.length_b   1.000
_cell.length_c   1.000
_cell.angle_alpha   90.00
_cell.angle_beta   90.00
_cell.angle_gamma   90.00
#
_symmetry.space_group_name_H-M   'P 1'
#
loop_
_entity.id
_entity.type
_entity.pdbx_description
1 polymer ?
#
loop_
_entity_poly.entity_id
_entity_poly.type
_entity_poly.pdbx_seq_one_letter_code
_entity_poly.pdbx_strand_id
1 'polypeptide(L)'
;MRRLLLSILMLSMLQAPAWANEDEFPQDTVWKDFLTSVIWIGEGLYKQFNTTNAIQAGVAVPLTWWAFERDDEVLKRTMGKDIGGFVKGVSDSAVIASFAVYQIGFYIWGRSTDDSKMVRYAMESFSSMYLAMLETAILSYAIDVHERPVESSEVIEDIFRGQSSWPSGHMIPYSTLFLKTFQFYGPWWSLIPGTL
;
A
#
# COMPACT_ATOMS: atom_id res chain seq x y z
N MET A 1 20.49 15.51 16.18
CA MET A 1 19.57 14.42 15.80
C MET A 1 18.62 14.76 14.66
N ARG A 2 17.75 15.77 14.77
CA ARG A 2 16.71 16.07 13.75
C ARG A 2 17.26 16.31 12.33
N ARG A 3 18.37 17.06 12.21
CA ARG A 3 19.05 17.31 10.92
C ARG A 3 19.74 16.07 10.35
N LEU A 4 20.31 15.23 11.20
CA LEU A 4 20.97 13.96 10.80
C LEU A 4 19.94 12.95 10.27
N LEU A 5 18.80 12.80 10.96
CA LEU A 5 17.68 11.99 10.51
C LEU A 5 17.14 12.48 9.17
N LEU A 6 16.97 13.78 9.00
CA LEU A 6 16.55 14.36 7.72
C LEU A 6 17.56 14.11 6.59
N SER A 7 18.85 14.23 6.88
CA SER A 7 19.92 13.95 5.91
C SER A 7 20.00 12.48 5.54
N ILE A 8 19.81 11.57 6.49
CA ILE A 8 19.76 10.12 6.24
C ILE A 8 18.52 9.75 5.43
N LEU A 9 17.36 10.35 5.72
CA LEU A 9 16.12 10.14 4.99
C LEU A 9 16.19 10.69 3.56
N MET A 10 16.82 11.85 3.38
CA MET A 10 17.09 12.39 2.05
C MET A 10 18.11 11.54 1.28
N LEU A 11 19.19 11.07 1.94
CA LEU A 11 20.16 10.19 1.29
C LEU A 11 19.55 8.85 0.90
N SER A 12 18.70 8.26 1.74
CA SER A 12 18.03 6.99 1.43
C SER A 12 16.99 7.14 0.32
N MET A 13 16.33 8.31 0.22
CA MET A 13 15.46 8.64 -0.91
C MET A 13 16.25 8.89 -2.20
N LEU A 14 17.45 9.49 -2.13
CA LEU A 14 18.32 9.73 -3.29
C LEU A 14 19.05 8.48 -3.79
N GLN A 15 19.17 7.44 -2.96
CA GLN A 15 19.94 6.22 -3.25
C GLN A 15 19.08 4.97 -3.50
N ALA A 16 17.76 5.10 -3.60
CA ALA A 16 16.95 4.03 -4.19
C ALA A 16 16.87 4.28 -5.70
N PRO A 17 17.69 3.62 -6.55
CA PRO A 17 17.29 3.47 -7.93
C PRO A 17 15.84 2.93 -7.94
N ALA A 18 15.04 3.30 -8.92
CA ALA A 18 13.85 2.52 -9.20
C ALA A 18 14.35 1.17 -9.76
N TRP A 19 14.65 0.18 -8.91
CA TRP A 19 15.28 -1.09 -9.34
C TRP A 19 14.41 -1.88 -10.33
N ALA A 20 13.15 -1.51 -10.51
CA ALA A 20 12.26 -2.10 -11.50
C ALA A 20 12.54 -1.64 -12.96
N ASN A 21 13.59 -0.85 -13.22
CA ASN A 21 13.75 -0.05 -14.44
C ASN A 21 14.40 -0.72 -15.66
N GLU A 22 14.99 -1.91 -15.61
CA GLU A 22 15.93 -2.31 -16.67
C GLU A 22 15.55 -3.53 -17.49
N ASP A 23 14.56 -4.31 -17.09
CA ASP A 23 14.14 -5.51 -17.83
C ASP A 23 12.85 -5.27 -18.61
N GLU A 24 12.87 -5.55 -19.91
CA GLU A 24 11.65 -5.63 -20.73
C GLU A 24 10.68 -6.62 -20.11
N PHE A 25 9.49 -6.13 -19.72
CA PHE A 25 8.44 -6.99 -19.22
C PHE A 25 7.61 -7.54 -20.40
N PRO A 26 7.54 -8.86 -20.60
CA PRO A 26 6.78 -9.43 -21.71
C PRO A 26 5.29 -9.13 -21.50
N GLN A 27 4.67 -8.49 -22.49
CA GLN A 27 3.23 -8.28 -22.47
C GLN A 27 2.53 -9.47 -23.12
N ASP A 28 2.00 -10.39 -22.31
CA ASP A 28 1.31 -11.57 -22.78
C ASP A 28 -0.16 -11.29 -23.14
N THR A 29 -0.98 -12.33 -23.31
CA THR A 29 -2.43 -12.16 -23.43
C THR A 29 -3.01 -11.68 -22.10
N VAL A 30 -4.11 -10.92 -22.16
CA VAL A 30 -4.79 -10.37 -20.96
C VAL A 30 -5.07 -11.45 -19.92
N TRP A 31 -5.49 -12.63 -20.37
CA TRP A 31 -5.75 -13.75 -19.47
C TRP A 31 -4.48 -14.29 -18.80
N LYS A 32 -3.36 -14.38 -19.54
CA LYS A 32 -2.08 -14.84 -19.00
C LYS A 32 -1.49 -13.82 -18.03
N ASP A 33 -1.61 -12.53 -18.31
CA ASP A 33 -1.20 -11.45 -17.39
C ASP A 33 -2.02 -11.49 -16.10
N PHE A 34 -3.34 -11.68 -16.20
CA PHE A 34 -4.21 -11.82 -15.04
C PHE A 34 -3.81 -13.03 -14.18
N LEU A 35 -3.65 -14.21 -14.80
CA LEU A 35 -3.21 -15.41 -14.09
C LEU A 35 -1.83 -15.23 -13.44
N THR A 36 -0.91 -14.58 -14.14
CA THR A 36 0.42 -14.23 -13.61
C THR A 36 0.29 -13.36 -12.36
N SER A 37 -0.57 -12.35 -12.40
CA SER A 37 -0.83 -11.46 -11.25
C SER A 37 -1.40 -12.23 -10.05
N VAL A 38 -2.28 -13.21 -10.29
CA VAL A 38 -2.81 -14.09 -9.23
C VAL A 38 -1.72 -15.01 -8.67
N ILE A 39 -0.89 -15.60 -9.53
CA ILE A 39 0.25 -16.44 -9.11
C ILE A 39 1.21 -15.64 -8.23
N TRP A 40 1.50 -14.38 -8.59
CA TRP A 40 2.37 -13.50 -7.83
C TRP A 40 1.85 -13.17 -6.42
N ILE A 41 0.54 -13.25 -6.15
CA ILE A 41 0.00 -13.17 -4.78
C ILE A 41 0.61 -14.29 -3.94
N GLY A 42 0.52 -15.53 -4.42
CA GLY A 42 1.07 -16.70 -3.73
C GLY A 42 2.59 -16.69 -3.65
N GLU A 43 3.27 -16.30 -4.74
CA GLU A 43 4.73 -16.17 -4.72
C GLU A 43 5.21 -15.08 -3.75
N GLY A 44 4.49 -13.97 -3.65
CA GLY A 44 4.79 -12.89 -2.73
C GLY A 44 4.78 -13.37 -1.28
N LEU A 45 3.80 -14.19 -0.90
CA LEU A 45 3.69 -14.75 0.45
C LEU A 45 4.90 -15.60 0.85
N TYR A 46 5.53 -16.28 -0.11
CA TYR A 46 6.75 -17.05 0.12
C TYR A 46 8.01 -16.18 0.05
N LYS A 47 8.11 -15.32 -0.98
CA LYS A 47 9.30 -14.50 -1.26
C LYS A 47 9.47 -13.33 -0.29
N GLN A 48 8.44 -12.97 0.48
CA GLN A 48 8.53 -11.90 1.47
C GLN A 48 9.56 -12.16 2.56
N PHE A 49 9.85 -13.43 2.89
CA PHE A 49 10.83 -13.82 3.91
C PHE A 49 12.24 -13.96 3.32
N ASN A 50 12.84 -12.84 2.93
CA ASN A 50 14.24 -12.79 2.47
C ASN A 50 15.06 -11.78 3.28
N THR A 51 16.39 -11.87 3.19
CA THR A 51 17.31 -11.03 3.96
C THR A 51 17.08 -9.53 3.74
N THR A 52 16.78 -9.11 2.50
CA THR A 52 16.52 -7.70 2.18
C THR A 52 15.25 -7.20 2.86
N ASN A 53 14.18 -7.99 2.77
CA ASN A 53 12.90 -7.67 3.41
C ASN A 53 13.01 -7.75 4.94
N ALA A 54 13.84 -8.63 5.48
CA ALA A 54 14.12 -8.70 6.92
C ALA A 54 14.84 -7.43 7.41
N ILE A 55 15.77 -6.88 6.62
CA ILE A 55 16.40 -5.58 6.93
C ILE A 55 15.38 -4.45 6.88
N GLN A 56 14.53 -4.43 5.85
CA GLN A 56 13.44 -3.44 5.73
C GLN A 56 12.47 -3.54 6.91
N ALA A 57 12.07 -4.75 7.31
CA ALA A 57 11.26 -4.99 8.50
C ALA A 57 11.97 -4.52 9.77
N GLY A 58 13.29 -4.75 9.88
CA GLY A 58 14.11 -4.27 11.00
C GLY A 58 14.12 -2.74 11.15
N VAL A 59 13.88 -1.98 10.07
CA VAL A 59 13.70 -0.52 10.12
C VAL A 59 12.23 -0.13 10.29
N ALA A 60 11.32 -0.82 9.60
CA ALA A 60 9.89 -0.53 9.61
C ALA A 60 9.27 -0.78 10.99
N VAL A 61 9.58 -1.91 11.65
CA VAL A 61 9.03 -2.27 12.96
C VAL A 61 9.29 -1.21 14.04
N PRO A 62 10.53 -0.74 14.27
CA PRO A 62 10.76 0.30 15.28
C PRO A 62 10.18 1.66 14.90
N LEU A 63 10.11 2.00 13.61
CA LEU A 63 9.45 3.24 13.16
C LEU A 63 7.94 3.19 13.40
N THR A 64 7.31 2.07 13.08
CA THR A 64 5.90 1.81 13.34
C THR A 64 5.61 1.81 14.84
N TRP A 65 6.47 1.17 15.65
CA TRP A 65 6.37 1.20 17.10
C TRP A 65 6.45 2.64 17.65
N TRP A 66 7.43 3.42 17.19
CA TRP A 66 7.61 4.82 17.56
C TRP A 66 6.42 5.71 17.15
N ALA A 67 5.78 5.38 16.01
CA ALA A 67 4.58 6.07 15.54
C ALA A 67 3.37 5.73 16.43
N PHE A 68 3.18 4.46 16.79
CA PHE A 68 2.13 4.03 17.72
C PHE A 68 2.25 4.71 19.09
N GLU A 69 3.46 4.82 19.65
CA GLU A 69 3.67 5.53 20.92
C GLU A 69 3.27 7.02 20.87
N ARG A 70 3.21 7.62 19.67
CA ARG A 70 2.83 9.02 19.44
C ARG A 70 1.42 9.17 18.89
N ASP A 71 0.71 8.08 18.65
CA ASP A 71 -0.59 8.10 18.00
C ASP A 71 -1.59 8.92 18.83
N ASP A 72 -1.61 8.76 20.16
CA ASP A 72 -2.41 9.57 21.08
C ASP A 72 -2.19 11.09 20.94
N GLU A 73 -0.93 11.51 20.74
CA GLU A 73 -0.61 12.94 20.57
C GLU A 73 -1.07 13.46 19.20
N VAL A 74 -1.01 12.62 18.17
CA VAL A 74 -1.46 12.94 16.81
C VAL A 74 -2.99 12.96 16.76
N LEU A 75 -3.66 11.95 17.30
CA LEU A 75 -5.10 11.86 17.47
C LEU A 75 -5.64 13.08 18.21
N LYS A 76 -5.08 13.45 19.37
CA LYS A 76 -5.51 14.63 20.13
C LYS A 76 -5.36 15.96 19.37
N ARG A 77 -4.42 16.05 18.41
CA ARG A 77 -4.20 17.25 17.58
C ARG A 77 -5.08 17.30 16.32
N THR A 78 -5.67 16.16 15.95
CA THR A 78 -6.32 15.96 14.64
C THR A 78 -7.79 15.58 14.77
N MET A 79 -8.20 14.97 15.89
CA MET A 79 -9.61 14.75 16.26
C MET A 79 -10.34 16.08 16.40
N GLY A 80 -11.51 16.18 15.76
CA GLY A 80 -12.42 17.33 15.87
C GLY A 80 -12.20 18.44 14.85
N LYS A 81 -11.25 18.30 13.92
CA LYS A 81 -11.19 19.18 12.75
C LYS A 81 -12.13 18.65 11.70
N ASP A 82 -13.19 19.40 11.39
CA ASP A 82 -14.07 19.11 10.27
C ASP A 82 -13.22 19.04 8.99
N ILE A 83 -13.15 17.83 8.43
CA ILE A 83 -12.54 17.60 7.14
C ILE A 83 -13.54 18.10 6.10
N GLY A 84 -13.16 19.13 5.34
CA GLY A 84 -14.03 19.72 4.33
C GLY A 84 -14.59 18.64 3.39
N GLY A 85 -15.88 18.75 3.01
CA GLY A 85 -16.60 17.69 2.30
C GLY A 85 -15.92 17.17 1.03
N PHE A 86 -15.12 18.00 0.36
CA PHE A 86 -14.29 17.57 -0.77
C PHE A 86 -13.17 16.59 -0.36
N VAL A 87 -12.44 16.89 0.73
CA VAL A 87 -11.35 16.02 1.22
C VAL A 87 -11.92 14.70 1.73
N LYS A 88 -13.06 14.73 2.42
CA LYS A 88 -13.78 13.52 2.82
C LYS A 88 -14.23 12.71 1.60
N GLY A 89 -14.86 13.35 0.62
CA GLY A 89 -15.29 12.69 -0.61
C GLY A 89 -14.14 12.09 -1.42
N VAL A 90 -13.00 12.79 -1.50
CA VAL A 90 -11.78 12.27 -2.15
C VAL A 90 -11.21 11.10 -1.38
N SER A 91 -11.12 11.18 -0.04
CA SER A 91 -10.68 10.08 0.83
C SER A 91 -11.55 8.83 0.64
N ASP A 92 -12.87 8.97 0.72
CA ASP A 92 -13.80 7.84 0.61
C ASP A 92 -13.78 7.25 -0.81
N SER A 93 -13.69 8.09 -1.84
CA SER A 93 -13.62 7.66 -3.24
C SER A 93 -12.27 7.08 -3.61
N ALA A 94 -11.19 7.54 -2.97
CA ALA A 94 -9.84 7.07 -3.23
C ALA A 94 -9.68 5.62 -2.79
N VAL A 95 -10.37 5.16 -1.75
CA VAL A 95 -10.48 3.74 -1.40
C VAL A 95 -11.06 2.96 -2.58
N ILE A 96 -12.24 3.33 -3.08
CA ILE A 96 -12.89 2.63 -4.21
C ILE A 96 -12.05 2.72 -5.50
N ALA A 97 -11.45 3.87 -5.79
CA ALA A 97 -10.60 4.07 -6.96
C ALA A 97 -9.26 3.32 -6.85
N SER A 98 -8.78 3.09 -5.64
CA SER A 98 -7.61 2.25 -5.39
C SER A 98 -7.97 0.76 -5.39
N PHE A 99 -9.23 0.39 -5.13
CA PHE A 99 -9.75 -0.95 -5.35
C PHE A 99 -9.94 -1.24 -6.85
N ALA A 100 -8.96 -1.89 -7.47
CA ALA A 100 -8.97 -2.37 -8.86
C ALA A 100 -8.98 -1.29 -9.97
N VAL A 101 -9.61 -0.13 -9.77
CA VAL A 101 -9.81 0.87 -10.85
C VAL A 101 -8.49 1.40 -11.38
N TYR A 102 -7.56 1.86 -10.51
CA TYR A 102 -6.27 2.34 -11.00
C TYR A 102 -5.43 1.22 -11.63
N GLN A 103 -5.44 0.02 -11.06
CA GLN A 103 -4.68 -1.12 -11.58
C GLN A 103 -5.17 -1.49 -12.99
N ILE A 104 -6.49 -1.58 -13.18
CA ILE A 104 -7.11 -1.83 -14.48
C ILE A 104 -6.80 -0.68 -15.45
N GLY A 105 -6.92 0.56 -14.98
CA GLY A 105 -6.65 1.76 -15.78
C GLY A 105 -5.22 1.81 -16.30
N PHE A 106 -4.23 1.64 -15.43
CA PHE A 106 -2.81 1.58 -15.79
C PHE A 106 -2.50 0.36 -16.67
N TYR A 107 -3.11 -0.79 -16.40
CA TYR A 107 -2.93 -1.98 -17.24
C TYR A 107 -3.42 -1.74 -18.68
N ILE A 108 -4.66 -1.27 -18.84
CA ILE A 108 -5.25 -0.99 -20.16
C ILE A 108 -4.46 0.10 -20.87
N TRP A 109 -4.10 1.17 -20.16
CA TRP A 109 -3.32 2.25 -20.73
C TRP A 109 -1.94 1.74 -21.16
N GLY A 110 -1.27 0.93 -20.34
CA GLY A 110 0.07 0.42 -20.62
C GLY A 110 0.10 -0.46 -21.85
N ARG A 111 -0.93 -1.32 -21.99
CA ARG A 111 -1.12 -2.12 -23.20
C ARG A 111 -1.39 -1.26 -24.44
N SER A 112 -2.15 -0.16 -24.31
CA SER A 112 -2.47 0.73 -25.43
C SER A 112 -1.29 1.58 -25.91
N THR A 113 -0.33 1.87 -25.02
CA THR A 113 0.86 2.67 -25.31
C THR A 113 2.14 1.85 -25.45
N ASP A 114 2.02 0.52 -25.42
CA ASP A 114 3.16 -0.42 -25.41
C ASP A 114 4.17 -0.14 -24.27
N ASP A 115 3.67 0.33 -23.13
CA ASP A 115 4.47 0.62 -21.94
C ASP A 115 4.50 -0.61 -21.02
N SER A 116 5.51 -1.46 -21.24
CA SER A 116 5.73 -2.69 -20.47
C SER A 116 5.95 -2.42 -18.97
N LYS A 117 6.55 -1.29 -18.62
CA LYS A 117 6.76 -0.86 -17.23
C LYS A 117 5.42 -0.55 -16.56
N MET A 118 4.52 0.15 -17.25
CA MET A 118 3.19 0.48 -16.73
C MET A 118 2.31 -0.78 -16.58
N VAL A 119 2.40 -1.72 -17.52
CA VAL A 119 1.76 -3.04 -17.41
C VAL A 119 2.26 -3.79 -16.17
N ARG A 120 3.59 -3.90 -16.01
CA ARG A 120 4.20 -4.57 -14.85
C ARG A 120 3.83 -3.89 -13.53
N TYR A 121 3.85 -2.56 -13.50
CA TYR A 121 3.44 -1.77 -12.34
C TYR A 121 1.99 -2.10 -11.93
N ALA A 122 1.07 -2.15 -12.89
CA ALA A 122 -0.32 -2.47 -12.63
C ALA A 122 -0.50 -3.89 -12.07
N MET A 123 0.18 -4.87 -12.68
CA MET A 123 0.14 -6.27 -12.25
C MET A 123 0.75 -6.45 -10.85
N GLU A 124 1.94 -5.91 -10.60
CA GLU A 124 2.57 -5.98 -9.28
C GLU A 124 1.77 -5.24 -8.20
N SER A 125 1.15 -4.10 -8.54
CA SER A 125 0.31 -3.35 -7.62
C SER A 125 -0.97 -4.12 -7.26
N PHE A 126 -1.59 -4.79 -8.24
CA PHE A 126 -2.69 -5.71 -8.00
C PHE A 126 -2.24 -6.84 -7.05
N SER A 127 -1.19 -7.58 -7.39
CA SER A 127 -0.73 -8.71 -6.59
C SER A 127 -0.38 -8.32 -5.15
N SER A 128 0.35 -7.22 -4.96
CA SER A 128 0.73 -6.75 -3.62
C SER A 128 -0.45 -6.26 -2.81
N MET A 129 -1.42 -5.55 -3.42
CA MET A 129 -2.60 -5.07 -2.70
C MET A 129 -3.44 -6.25 -2.19
N TYR A 130 -3.73 -7.21 -3.06
CA TYR A 130 -4.57 -8.36 -2.70
C TYR A 130 -3.85 -9.33 -1.75
N LEU A 131 -2.53 -9.47 -1.84
CA LEU A 131 -1.75 -10.20 -0.83
C LEU A 131 -1.87 -9.52 0.55
N ALA A 132 -1.59 -8.22 0.63
CA ALA A 132 -1.64 -7.47 1.89
C ALA A 132 -3.05 -7.45 2.49
N MET A 133 -4.09 -7.38 1.66
CA MET A 133 -5.48 -7.54 2.08
C MET A 133 -5.77 -8.91 2.68
N LEU A 134 -5.31 -9.98 2.02
CA LEU A 134 -5.51 -11.34 2.50
C LEU A 134 -4.77 -11.57 3.82
N GLU A 135 -3.53 -11.11 3.94
CA GLU A 135 -2.75 -11.17 5.18
C GLU A 135 -3.41 -10.36 6.29
N THR A 136 -3.90 -9.15 5.99
CA THR A 136 -4.62 -8.32 6.95
C THR A 136 -5.93 -8.97 7.39
N ALA A 137 -6.70 -9.55 6.46
CA ALA A 137 -7.92 -10.26 6.81
C ALA A 137 -7.61 -11.44 7.74
N ILE A 138 -6.61 -12.27 7.40
CA ILE A 138 -6.17 -13.38 8.26
C ILE A 138 -5.75 -12.87 9.64
N LEU A 139 -4.95 -11.81 9.72
CA LEU A 139 -4.51 -11.22 10.99
C LEU A 139 -5.67 -10.65 11.81
N SER A 140 -6.61 -9.93 11.17
CA SER A 140 -7.78 -9.38 11.85
C SER A 140 -8.72 -10.47 12.38
N TYR A 141 -8.83 -11.62 11.69
CA TYR A 141 -9.58 -12.78 12.20
C TYR A 141 -8.82 -13.60 13.24
N ALA A 142 -7.48 -13.67 13.15
CA ALA A 142 -6.65 -14.52 14.01
C ALA A 142 -6.18 -13.82 15.29
N ILE A 143 -6.08 -12.49 15.29
CA ILE A 143 -5.52 -11.71 16.41
C ILE A 143 -6.52 -10.61 16.80
N ASP A 144 -7.21 -10.85 17.92
CA ASP A 144 -8.21 -9.95 18.47
C ASP A 144 -7.54 -8.93 19.41
N VAL A 145 -6.98 -7.86 18.84
CA VAL A 145 -6.15 -6.88 19.59
C VAL A 145 -6.90 -5.59 19.92
N HIS A 146 -7.89 -5.18 19.12
CA HIS A 146 -8.55 -3.88 19.26
C HIS A 146 -10.01 -3.91 18.81
N GLU A 147 -10.92 -3.76 19.77
CA GLU A 147 -12.34 -3.46 19.52
C GLU A 147 -12.47 -2.09 18.82
N ARG A 148 -13.36 -1.99 17.83
CA ARG A 148 -13.66 -0.72 17.15
C ARG A 148 -14.24 0.28 18.17
N PRO A 149 -13.79 1.56 18.16
CA PRO A 149 -14.28 2.58 19.10
C PRO A 149 -15.76 2.96 18.91
N VAL A 150 -16.41 2.49 17.83
CA VAL A 150 -17.85 2.66 17.57
C VAL A 150 -18.34 1.47 16.73
N GLU A 151 -19.57 0.99 16.96
CA GLU A 151 -20.25 0.07 16.03
C GLU A 151 -20.34 0.74 14.65
N SER A 152 -19.47 0.36 13.72
CA SER A 152 -19.47 0.88 12.36
C SER A 152 -20.64 0.31 11.58
N SER A 153 -21.46 1.15 10.96
CA SER A 153 -22.57 0.74 10.10
C SER A 153 -22.13 0.15 8.73
N GLU A 154 -20.87 -0.23 8.58
CA GLU A 154 -20.28 -0.67 7.32
C GLU A 154 -20.22 -2.19 7.22
N VAL A 155 -21.37 -2.77 6.84
CA VAL A 155 -21.61 -4.22 6.72
C VAL A 155 -20.54 -4.94 5.87
N ILE A 156 -19.96 -4.28 4.86
CA ILE A 156 -18.94 -4.90 4.00
C ILE A 156 -17.61 -5.09 4.74
N GLU A 157 -17.23 -4.15 5.59
CA GLU A 157 -15.97 -4.22 6.33
C GLU A 157 -16.04 -5.25 7.45
N ASP A 158 -17.18 -5.34 8.15
CA ASP A 158 -17.43 -6.35 9.19
C ASP A 158 -17.44 -7.78 8.61
N ILE A 159 -17.99 -7.96 7.41
CA ILE A 159 -18.00 -9.26 6.70
C ILE A 159 -16.60 -9.67 6.24
N PHE A 160 -15.73 -8.72 5.90
CA PHE A 160 -14.39 -9.02 5.38
C PHE A 160 -13.31 -9.17 6.45
N ARG A 161 -13.48 -8.56 7.64
CA ARG A 161 -12.38 -8.41 8.62
C ARG A 161 -12.79 -8.63 10.09
N GLY A 162 -14.06 -8.89 10.38
CA GLY A 162 -14.56 -9.04 11.75
C GLY A 162 -14.52 -7.73 12.56
N GLN A 163 -14.72 -7.82 13.87
CA GLN A 163 -14.83 -6.64 14.76
C GLN A 163 -13.48 -5.98 15.09
N SER A 164 -12.36 -6.56 14.65
CA SER A 164 -11.04 -6.00 14.88
C SER A 164 -10.79 -4.79 13.99
N SER A 165 -10.36 -3.68 14.60
CA SER A 165 -9.95 -2.47 13.87
C SER A 165 -8.50 -2.53 13.38
N TRP A 166 -7.76 -3.59 13.75
CA TRP A 166 -6.32 -3.69 13.50
C TRP A 166 -5.96 -4.91 12.63
N PRO A 167 -5.03 -4.76 11.65
CA PRO A 167 -4.49 -3.51 11.11
C PRO A 167 -5.42 -2.87 10.08
N SER A 168 -5.49 -1.53 9.97
CA SER A 168 -6.48 -0.83 9.11
C SER A 168 -6.40 -1.24 7.63
N GLY A 169 -7.47 -1.88 7.13
CA GLY A 169 -7.61 -2.30 5.74
C GLY A 169 -7.76 -1.15 4.76
N HIS A 170 -8.30 -0.02 5.22
CA HIS A 170 -8.38 1.22 4.45
C HIS A 170 -7.01 1.79 4.10
N MET A 171 -5.97 1.48 4.89
CA MET A 171 -4.60 1.91 4.62
C MET A 171 -3.88 1.06 3.57
N ILE A 172 -4.38 -0.14 3.27
CA ILE A 172 -3.69 -1.09 2.37
C ILE A 172 -3.59 -0.53 0.95
N PRO A 173 -4.68 -0.01 0.34
CA PRO A 173 -4.60 0.51 -1.01
C PRO A 173 -3.65 1.72 -1.10
N TYR A 174 -3.66 2.63 -0.12
CA TYR A 174 -2.74 3.79 -0.06
C TYR A 174 -1.29 3.36 0.12
N SER A 175 -1.03 2.44 1.05
CA SER A 175 0.31 1.93 1.32
C SER A 175 0.87 1.19 0.11
N THR A 176 0.04 0.39 -0.56
CA THR A 176 0.44 -0.31 -1.78
C THR A 176 0.74 0.67 -2.90
N LEU A 177 -0.14 1.65 -3.12
CA LEU A 177 0.04 2.68 -4.13
C LEU A 177 1.34 3.46 -3.85
N PHE A 178 1.58 3.88 -2.61
CA PHE A 178 2.82 4.55 -2.19
C PHE A 178 4.05 3.70 -2.47
N LEU A 179 4.11 2.48 -1.93
CA LEU A 179 5.29 1.61 -2.00
C LEU A 179 5.59 1.15 -3.44
N LYS A 180 4.57 0.82 -4.23
CA LYS A 180 4.75 0.44 -5.62
C LYS A 180 5.12 1.62 -6.50
N THR A 181 4.58 2.80 -6.23
CA THR A 181 4.99 4.01 -6.94
C THR A 181 6.44 4.37 -6.60
N PHE A 182 6.83 4.21 -5.34
CA PHE A 182 8.23 4.37 -4.92
C PHE A 182 9.14 3.37 -5.64
N GLN A 183 8.76 2.10 -5.72
CA GLN A 183 9.53 1.05 -6.39
C GLN A 183 9.71 1.30 -7.90
N PHE A 184 8.66 1.74 -8.60
CA PHE A 184 8.66 1.86 -10.07
C PHE A 184 9.01 3.25 -10.59
N TYR A 185 8.56 4.30 -9.92
CA TYR A 185 8.68 5.68 -10.38
C TYR A 185 9.56 6.53 -9.45
N GLY A 186 9.92 6.01 -8.27
CA GLY A 186 10.84 6.66 -7.34
C GLY A 186 10.14 7.59 -6.35
N PRO A 187 10.93 8.22 -5.45
CA PRO A 187 10.43 8.98 -4.30
C PRO A 187 9.55 10.17 -4.68
N TRP A 188 9.88 10.90 -5.76
CA TRP A 188 9.15 12.10 -6.12
C TRP A 188 7.69 11.82 -6.50
N TRP A 189 7.48 10.72 -7.21
CA TRP A 189 6.13 10.30 -7.62
C TRP A 189 5.36 9.66 -6.47
N SER A 190 6.05 9.02 -5.52
CA SER A 190 5.41 8.43 -4.34
C SER A 190 4.95 9.46 -3.31
N LEU A 191 5.44 10.70 -3.35
CA LEU A 191 4.96 11.76 -2.44
C LEU A 191 3.47 12.05 -2.62
N ILE A 192 2.94 11.96 -3.85
CA ILE A 192 1.52 12.20 -4.13
C ILE A 192 0.64 11.24 -3.33
N PRO A 193 0.75 9.90 -3.51
CA PRO A 193 0.00 8.95 -2.69
C PRO A 193 0.40 8.94 -1.22
N GLY A 194 1.62 9.33 -0.87
CA GLY A 194 2.07 9.42 0.53
C GLY A 194 1.50 10.60 1.32
N THR A 195 0.80 11.52 0.65
CA THR A 195 0.13 12.68 1.29
C THR A 195 -1.40 12.58 1.31
N LEU A 196 -1.95 11.50 0.72
CA LEU A 196 -3.36 11.11 0.83
C LEU A 196 -3.59 10.37 2.14
#